data_AF-A0A962UF60-F1
#
_entry.id   AF-A0A962UF60-F1
#
_cell.length_a   1.000
_cell.length_b   1.000
_cell.length_c   1.000
_cell.angle_alpha   90.00
_cell.angle_beta   90.00
_cell.angle_gamma   90.00
#
_symmetry.space_group_name_H-M   'P 1'
#
loop_
_entity.id
_entity.type
_entity.pdbx_description
1 polymer ?
#
loop_
_entity_poly.entity_id
_entity_poly.type
_entity_poly.pdbx_seq_one_letter_code
_entity_poly.pdbx_strand_id
1 'polypeptide(L)' 'MNRWRVMGYDTFARETYCVGEYASEAEAKAELERQRQLLAATQDEALRDEVWLVPSPEIGESTDG' A
#
# COMPACT_ATOMS: atom_id res chain seq x y z
N MET A 1 0.48 5.59 -18.19
CA MET A 1 -0.03 6.16 -16.92
C MET A 1 0.53 5.37 -15.76
N ASN A 2 1.59 5.88 -15.13
CA ASN A 2 2.14 5.33 -13.89
C ASN A 2 1.08 5.35 -12.80
N ARG A 3 0.64 4.17 -12.36
CA ARG A 3 -0.30 4.04 -11.23
C ARG A 3 0.48 3.83 -9.95
N TRP A 4 -0.06 4.30 -8.85
CA TRP A 4 0.52 4.11 -7.53
C TRP A 4 -0.39 3.21 -6.72
N ARG A 5 0.18 2.25 -6.00
CA ARG A 5 -0.57 1.33 -5.17
C ARG A 5 -0.22 1.55 -3.71
N VAL A 6 -1.24 1.55 -2.86
CA VAL A 6 -1.06 1.42 -1.42
C VAL A 6 -1.27 -0.04 -1.08
N MET A 7 -0.22 -0.67 -0.58
CA MET A 7 -0.23 -2.06 -0.13
C MET A 7 -0.26 -2.10 1.39
N GLY A 8 -0.84 -3.15 1.92
CA GLY A 8 -0.82 -3.48 3.34
C GLY A 8 -0.37 -4.91 3.59
N TYR A 9 0.06 -5.17 4.81
CA TYR A 9 0.33 -6.51 5.32
C TYR A 9 -0.47 -6.69 6.60
N ASP A 10 -1.39 -7.65 6.58
CA ASP A 10 -2.19 -8.03 7.73
C ASP A 10 -1.29 -8.87 8.65
N THR A 11 -0.97 -8.33 9.83
CA THR A 11 -0.04 -8.97 10.76
C THR A 11 -0.60 -10.26 11.35
N PHE A 12 -1.94 -10.37 11.45
CA PHE A 12 -2.61 -11.53 12.02
C PHE A 12 -2.74 -12.67 11.01
N ALA A 13 -3.24 -12.38 9.81
CA ALA A 13 -3.40 -13.33 8.71
C ALA A 13 -2.06 -13.68 8.03
N ARG A 14 -1.04 -12.82 8.17
CA ARG A 14 0.25 -12.90 7.48
C ARG A 14 0.13 -12.81 5.97
N GLU A 15 -0.76 -11.95 5.50
CA GLU A 15 -1.09 -11.80 4.10
C GLU A 15 -0.93 -10.36 3.62
N THR A 16 -0.42 -10.19 2.41
CA THR A 16 -0.39 -8.89 1.75
C THR A 16 -1.72 -8.60 1.07
N TYR A 17 -2.23 -7.39 1.22
CA TYR A 17 -3.47 -6.94 0.58
C TYR A 17 -3.27 -5.60 -0.13
N CYS A 18 -4.07 -5.35 -1.16
CA CYS A 18 -4.12 -4.05 -1.84
C CYS A 18 -5.15 -3.17 -1.14
N VAL A 19 -4.72 -2.03 -0.59
CA VAL A 19 -5.63 -1.02 -0.04
C VAL A 19 -6.35 -0.30 -1.18
N GLY A 20 -5.60 0.08 -2.22
CA GLY A 20 -6.13 0.81 -3.36
C GLY A 20 -5.07 1.16 -4.41
N GLU A 21 -5.56 1.52 -5.59
CA GLU A 21 -4.76 2.03 -6.70
C GLU A 21 -5.14 3.48 -7.01
N TYR A 22 -4.14 4.32 -7.28
CA TYR A 22 -4.25 5.76 -7.41
C TYR A 22 -3.56 6.24 -8.69
N ALA A 23 -4.09 7.31 -9.27
CA ALA A 23 -3.57 7.88 -10.51
C ALA A 23 -2.27 8.66 -10.30
N SER A 24 -2.00 9.12 -9.08
CA SER A 24 -0.82 9.90 -8.74
C SER A 24 -0.18 9.46 -7.43
N GLU A 25 1.11 9.77 -7.28
CA GLU A 25 1.85 9.53 -6.03
C GLU A 25 1.26 10.34 -4.87
N ALA A 26 0.79 11.55 -5.14
CA ALA A 26 0.21 12.43 -4.14
C ALA A 26 -1.08 11.85 -3.54
N GLU A 27 -1.98 11.34 -4.37
CA GLU A 27 -3.19 10.66 -3.90
C GLU A 27 -2.86 9.40 -3.11
N ALA A 28 -1.89 8.60 -3.58
CA ALA A 28 -1.48 7.39 -2.89
C ALA A 28 -0.83 7.70 -1.53
N LYS A 29 -0.02 8.77 -1.43
CA LYS A 29 0.56 9.25 -0.16
C LYS A 29 -0.51 9.71 0.82
N ALA A 30 -1.49 10.47 0.35
CA ALA A 30 -2.61 10.91 1.19
C ALA A 30 -3.37 9.71 1.77
N GLU A 31 -3.63 8.68 0.96
CA GLU A 31 -4.24 7.45 1.47
C GLU A 31 -3.31 6.71 2.44
N LEU A 32 -2.02 6.57 2.13
CA LEU A 32 -1.06 5.90 3.00
C LEU A 32 -1.06 6.52 4.41
N GLU A 33 -1.04 7.86 4.49
CA GLU A 33 -1.09 8.57 5.76
C GLU A 33 -2.43 8.35 6.48
N ARG A 34 -3.55 8.38 5.76
CA ARG A 34 -4.88 8.07 6.30
C ARG A 34 -4.93 6.67 6.90
N GLN A 35 -4.37 5.67 6.21
CA GLN A 35 -4.32 4.29 6.70
C GLN A 35 -3.44 4.16 7.94
N ARG A 36 -2.27 4.79 7.96
CA ARG A 36 -1.41 4.80 9.15
C ARG A 36 -2.12 5.36 10.38
N GLN A 37 -2.87 6.46 10.21
CA GLN A 37 -3.66 7.04 11.30
C GLN A 37 -4.79 6.11 11.75
N LEU A 38 -5.50 5.49 10.80
CA LEU A 38 -6.58 4.55 11.10
C LEU A 38 -6.07 3.33 11.88
N LEU A 39 -4.99 2.70 11.40
CA LEU A 39 -4.37 1.55 12.05
C LEU A 39 -3.81 1.90 13.43
N ALA A 40 -3.20 3.08 13.57
CA ALA A 40 -2.76 3.57 14.88
C ALA A 40 -3.92 3.80 15.87
N ALA A 41 -5.09 4.20 15.38
CA ALA A 41 -6.27 4.44 16.20
C ALA A 41 -7.08 3.18 16.53
N THR A 42 -6.96 2.12 15.71
CA THR A 42 -7.83 0.94 15.80
C THR A 42 -7.10 -0.35 16.20
N GLN A 43 -5.78 -0.39 16.06
CA GLN A 43 -4.97 -1.58 16.34
C GLN A 43 -3.88 -1.30 17.37
N ASP A 44 -3.68 -2.29 18.24
CA ASP A 44 -2.56 -2.33 19.18
C ASP A 44 -1.23 -2.31 18.44
N GLU A 45 -0.24 -1.61 19.00
CA GLU A 45 1.07 -1.43 18.37
C GLU A 45 1.76 -2.75 18.01
N ALA A 46 1.60 -3.78 18.85
CA ALA A 46 2.24 -5.09 18.65
C ALA A 46 1.62 -5.95 17.54
N LEU A 47 0.38 -5.64 17.12
CA LEU A 47 -0.35 -6.39 16.10
C LEU A 47 -0.77 -5.50 14.93
N ARG A 48 -0.18 -4.29 14.85
CA ARG A 48 -0.57 -3.32 13.85
C ARG A 48 -0.15 -3.79 12.47
N ASP A 49 -1.04 -3.62 11.51
CA ASP A 49 -0.77 -3.87 10.11
C ASP A 49 0.26 -2.85 9.59
N GLU A 50 1.07 -3.29 8.64
CA GLU A 50 2.03 -2.43 7.96
C GLU A 50 1.45 -1.94 6.64
N VAL A 51 1.69 -0.68 6.28
CA VAL A 51 1.25 -0.11 5.01
C VAL A 51 2.38 0.66 4.33
N TRP A 52 2.50 0.48 3.01
CA TRP A 52 3.54 1.10 2.18
C TRP A 52 3.06 1.43 0.77
N LEU A 53 3.84 2.25 0.07
CA LEU A 53 3.60 2.62 -1.32
C LEU A 53 4.40 1.75 -2.27
N VAL A 54 3.77 1.35 -3.36
CA VAL A 54 4.40 0.64 -4.46
C VAL A 54 4.14 1.41 -5.77
N PRO A 55 5.19 1.89 -6.46
CA PRO A 55 5.02 2.36 -7.83
C PRO A 55 4.61 1.17 -8.69
N SER A 56 3.49 1.28 -9.40
CA SER A 56 3.11 0.28 -10.39
C SER A 56 3.78 0.65 -11.71
N PRO A 57 4.76 -0.12 -12.19
CA PRO A 57 5.28 0.11 -13.53
C PRO A 57 4.13 -0.04 -14.52
N GLU A 58 4.13 0.75 -15.59
CA GLU A 58 3.29 0.43 -16.74
C GLU A 58 3.60 -1.01 -17.14
N ILE A 59 2.58 -1.82 -17.46
CA ILE A 59 2.79 -3.13 -18.04
C ILE A 59 3.50 -2.90 -19.37
N GLY A 60 4.83 -3.03 -19.36
CA GLY A 60 5.68 -2.58 -20.46
C GLY A 60 7.16 -2.78 -20.18
N GLU A 61 7.55 -3.98 -19.73
CA GLU A 61 8.66 -4.77 -20.29
C GLU A 61 8.88 -6.00 -19.44
N SER A 62 8.48 -7.15 -19.97
CA SER A 62 9.14 -8.41 -19.66
C SER A 62 10.55 -8.30 -20.23
N THR A 63 11.54 -7.98 -19.39
CA THR A 63 12.92 -8.34 -19.71
C THR A 63 13.12 -9.77 -19.26
N ASP A 64 12.77 -10.70 -20.16
CA ASP A 64 13.37 -12.02 -20.22
C ASP A 64 14.87 -11.82 -20.49
N GLY A 65 15.72 -12.43 -19.66
CA GLY A 65 17.17 -12.38 -19.76
C GLY A 65 17.80 -13.60 -19.12
#